data_AF-A0A6P1TSI5-F1
#
_entry.id   AF-A0A6P1TSI5-F1
#
_cell.length_a   1.000
_cell.length_b   1.000
_cell.length_c   1.000
_cell.angle_alpha   90.00
_cell.angle_beta   90.00
_cell.angle_gamma   90.00
#
_symmetry.space_group_name_H-M   'P 1'
#
loop_
_entity.id
_entity.type
_entity.pdbx_description
1 polymer ?
#
loop_
_entity_poly.entity_id
_entity_poly.type
_entity_poly.pdbx_seq_one_letter_code
_entity_poly.pdbx_strand_id
1 'polypeptide(L)'
;MYWVKAWVESFKSSLHLKKIILVLIVLLSILSLTLFIIFVSMKLFNFLATNFIPILCVFGGYIWLYQVFKDRQQKKQQNIVSLQELKQEKETELKQIRAEDDYKLIRQYLYLVLADISDTVQLRMPKIHSELDTPNHYIVKNGVNIYQYIVAKNNTSLTTDEIKDVLTRRIEQRLKEQQFPGINQSYYIHTSGIRYPIFLIDSISDMGAYYQLDIAFCGLKFCDYLEAKAYAKYDTMQNQNSQPRDKEF
;
A
#
# COMPACT_ATOMS: atom_id res chain seq x y z
N MET A 1 -47.08 32.92 109.04
CA MET A 1 -47.26 32.56 107.61
C MET A 1 -46.09 32.95 106.70
N TYR A 2 -45.18 33.87 107.10
CA TYR A 2 -44.05 34.33 106.27
C TYR A 2 -42.90 33.32 106.09
N TRP A 3 -42.60 32.50 107.09
CA TRP A 3 -41.48 31.55 107.03
C TRP A 3 -41.66 30.41 106.01
N VAL A 4 -42.91 30.01 105.73
CA VAL A 4 -43.21 28.96 104.74
C VAL A 4 -43.00 29.48 103.32
N LYS A 5 -43.32 30.75 103.03
CA LYS A 5 -43.07 31.36 101.71
C LYS A 5 -41.57 31.48 101.40
N ALA A 6 -40.77 31.93 102.36
CA ALA A 6 -39.32 32.05 102.20
C ALA A 6 -38.65 30.67 102.00
N TRP A 7 -39.11 29.63 102.70
CA TRP A 7 -38.61 28.27 102.52
C TRP A 7 -39.00 27.68 101.16
N VAL A 8 -40.24 27.88 100.70
CA VAL A 8 -40.69 27.44 99.37
C VAL A 8 -39.95 28.18 98.25
N GLU A 9 -39.69 29.48 98.38
CA GLU A 9 -38.92 30.26 97.40
C GLU A 9 -37.44 29.85 97.36
N SER A 10 -36.81 29.56 98.50
CA SER A 10 -35.45 29.03 98.58
C SER A 10 -35.34 27.59 98.03
N PHE A 11 -36.39 26.76 98.21
CA PHE A 11 -36.41 25.41 97.66
C PHE A 11 -36.61 25.44 96.14
N LYS A 12 -37.51 26.32 95.66
CA LYS A 12 -37.79 26.55 94.25
C LYS A 12 -36.57 27.12 93.50
N SER A 13 -35.81 28.04 94.10
CA SER A 13 -34.57 28.57 93.52
C SER A 13 -33.47 27.51 93.39
N SER A 14 -33.34 26.59 94.35
CA SER A 14 -32.40 25.46 94.29
C SER A 14 -32.74 24.45 93.18
N LEU A 15 -34.03 24.26 92.87
CA LEU A 15 -34.52 23.43 91.78
C LEU A 15 -34.27 24.06 90.40
N HIS A 16 -34.42 25.38 90.28
CA HIS A 16 -34.12 26.11 89.05
C HIS A 16 -32.62 26.14 88.74
N LEU A 17 -31.76 26.33 89.75
CA LEU A 17 -30.30 26.30 89.57
C LEU A 17 -29.81 24.91 89.11
N LYS A 18 -30.33 23.81 89.68
CA LYS A 18 -29.99 22.45 89.24
C LYS A 18 -30.36 22.20 87.78
N LYS A 19 -31.50 22.72 87.31
CA LYS A 19 -31.92 22.61 85.90
C LYS A 19 -31.02 23.40 84.95
N ILE A 20 -30.61 24.62 85.32
CA ILE A 20 -29.70 25.44 84.51
C ILE A 20 -28.32 24.78 84.40
N ILE A 21 -27.80 24.25 85.51
CA ILE A 21 -26.52 23.53 85.52
C ILE A 21 -26.59 22.27 84.64
N LEU A 22 -27.69 21.52 84.69
CA LEU A 22 -27.87 20.33 83.85
C LEU A 22 -27.91 20.70 82.36
N VAL A 23 -28.64 21.76 81.98
CA VAL A 23 -28.69 22.25 80.59
C VAL A 23 -27.30 22.70 80.12
N LEU A 24 -26.54 23.39 80.97
CA LEU A 24 -25.18 23.82 80.65
C LEU A 24 -24.24 22.62 80.41
N ILE A 25 -24.32 21.58 81.25
CA ILE A 25 -23.53 20.35 81.10
C ILE A 25 -23.88 19.64 79.79
N VAL A 26 -25.17 19.55 79.45
CA VAL A 26 -25.62 18.94 78.18
C VAL A 26 -25.11 19.74 76.98
N LEU A 27 -25.18 21.07 77.02
CA LEU A 27 -24.64 21.92 75.95
C LEU A 27 -23.12 21.79 75.80
N LEU A 28 -22.38 21.76 76.90
CA LEU A 28 -20.93 21.52 76.90
C LEU A 28 -20.56 20.14 76.36
N SER A 29 -21.35 19.11 76.70
CA SER A 29 -21.17 17.75 76.18
C SER A 29 -21.38 17.68 74.67
N ILE A 30 -22.44 18.32 74.15
CA ILE A 30 -22.71 18.40 72.71
C ILE A 30 -21.58 19.15 72.00
N LEU A 31 -21.15 20.29 72.54
CA LEU A 31 -20.04 21.07 71.98
C LEU A 31 -18.74 20.23 71.93
N SER A 32 -18.40 19.55 73.02
CA SER A 32 -17.24 18.66 73.08
C SER A 32 -17.33 17.53 72.05
N LEU A 33 -18.51 16.95 71.85
CA LEU A 33 -18.73 15.89 70.87
C LEU A 33 -18.53 16.41 69.43
N THR A 34 -19.06 17.60 69.11
CA THR A 34 -18.89 18.19 67.77
C THR A 34 -17.43 18.52 67.45
N LEU A 35 -16.70 19.09 68.41
CA LEU A 35 -15.26 19.37 68.24
C LEU A 35 -14.45 18.08 68.07
N PHE A 36 -14.82 17.02 68.79
CA PHE A 36 -14.19 15.71 68.65
C PHE A 36 -14.42 15.10 67.25
N ILE A 37 -15.65 15.17 66.73
CA ILE A 37 -15.96 14.69 65.38
C ILE A 37 -15.14 15.45 64.32
N ILE A 38 -15.09 16.78 64.41
CA ILE A 38 -14.31 17.62 63.48
C ILE A 38 -12.83 17.24 63.52
N PHE A 39 -12.27 17.05 64.72
CA PHE A 39 -10.87 16.66 64.90
C PHE A 39 -10.57 15.30 64.26
N VAL A 40 -11.44 14.31 64.47
CA VAL A 40 -11.30 12.97 63.86
C VAL A 40 -11.42 13.06 62.34
N SER A 41 -12.39 13.79 61.81
CA SER A 41 -12.54 13.99 60.36
C SER A 41 -11.33 14.66 59.73
N MET A 42 -10.76 15.68 60.37
CA MET A 42 -9.57 16.37 59.88
C MET A 42 -8.34 15.46 59.87
N LYS A 43 -8.16 14.64 60.92
CA LYS A 43 -7.07 13.65 60.99
C LYS A 43 -7.24 12.57 59.93
N LEU A 44 -8.46 12.08 59.70
CA LEU A 44 -8.75 11.06 58.71
C LEU A 44 -8.55 11.59 57.29
N PHE A 45 -8.96 12.83 57.00
CA PHE A 45 -8.71 13.48 55.72
C PHE A 45 -7.21 13.67 55.47
N ASN A 46 -6.46 14.17 56.46
CA ASN A 46 -5.01 14.32 56.33
C ASN A 46 -4.32 12.96 56.15
N PHE A 47 -4.76 11.92 56.87
CA PHE A 47 -4.23 10.58 56.70
C PHE A 47 -4.49 10.03 55.28
N LEU A 48 -5.70 10.23 54.75
CA LEU A 48 -6.03 9.85 53.37
C LEU A 48 -5.20 10.64 52.36
N ALA A 49 -5.10 11.96 52.53
CA ALA A 49 -4.36 12.84 51.64
C ALA A 49 -2.87 12.49 51.61
N THR A 50 -2.23 12.31 52.76
CA THR A 50 -0.78 12.02 52.82
C THR A 50 -0.45 10.64 52.26
N ASN A 51 -1.30 9.62 52.45
CA ASN A 51 -0.98 8.26 52.03
C ASN A 51 -1.44 7.96 50.58
N PHE A 52 -2.60 8.44 50.16
CA PHE A 52 -3.18 8.04 48.87
C PHE A 52 -2.83 8.97 47.70
N ILE A 53 -2.64 10.28 47.94
CA ILE A 53 -2.21 11.22 46.89
C ILE A 53 -0.86 10.84 46.26
N PRO A 54 0.21 10.52 47.01
CA PRO A 54 1.48 10.14 46.38
C PRO A 54 1.35 8.85 45.56
N ILE A 55 0.55 7.89 46.03
CA ILE A 55 0.26 6.65 45.29
C ILE A 55 -0.42 6.96 43.95
N LEU A 56 -1.49 7.76 43.98
CA LEU A 56 -2.20 8.18 42.76
C LEU A 56 -1.29 8.97 41.81
N CYS A 57 -0.42 9.84 42.31
CA CYS A 57 0.53 10.58 41.50
C CYS A 57 1.56 9.67 40.83
N VAL A 58 2.07 8.64 41.53
CA VAL A 58 3.02 7.67 40.94
C VAL A 58 2.34 6.83 39.86
N PHE A 59 1.16 6.27 40.15
CA PHE A 59 0.41 5.48 39.17
C PHE A 59 -0.05 6.31 37.97
N GLY A 60 -0.57 7.53 38.21
CA GLY A 60 -0.98 8.45 37.15
C GLY A 60 0.20 8.90 36.30
N GLY A 61 1.34 9.21 36.92
CA GLY A 61 2.58 9.55 36.23
C GLY A 61 3.09 8.40 35.36
N TYR A 62 3.03 7.16 35.86
CA TYR A 62 3.42 5.97 35.10
C TYR A 62 2.51 5.75 33.87
N ILE A 63 1.19 5.84 34.04
CA ILE A 63 0.22 5.70 32.93
C ILE A 63 0.44 6.80 31.89
N TRP A 64 0.62 8.04 32.33
CA TRP A 64 0.88 9.17 31.43
C TRP A 64 2.17 8.99 30.63
N LEU A 65 3.25 8.58 31.29
CA LEU A 65 4.55 8.35 30.65
C LEU A 65 4.47 7.18 29.65
N TYR A 66 3.74 6.11 30.00
CA TYR A 66 3.45 5.01 29.08
C TYR A 66 2.67 5.46 27.84
N GLN A 67 1.63 6.28 28.01
CA GLN A 67 0.85 6.83 26.88
C GLN A 67 1.72 7.71 25.98
N VAL A 68 2.51 8.62 26.56
CA VAL A 68 3.42 9.48 25.79
C VAL A 68 4.44 8.65 25.00
N PHE A 69 4.97 7.58 25.58
CA PHE A 69 5.91 6.70 24.90
C PHE A 69 5.24 5.95 23.75
N LYS A 70 4.03 5.40 23.99
CA LYS A 70 3.22 4.71 22.97
C LYS A 70 2.87 5.64 21.80
N ASP A 71 2.41 6.86 22.08
CA ASP A 71 2.07 7.85 21.06
C ASP A 71 3.28 8.24 20.22
N ARG A 72 4.46 8.39 20.85
CA ARG A 72 5.71 8.66 20.13
C ARG A 72 6.09 7.51 19.20
N GLN A 73 5.92 6.26 19.63
CA GLN A 73 6.20 5.11 18.76
C GLN A 73 5.19 5.01 17.61
N GLN A 74 3.90 5.20 17.90
CA GLN A 74 2.85 5.14 16.88
C GLN A 74 3.02 6.24 15.81
N LYS A 75 3.36 7.48 16.22
CA LYS A 75 3.68 8.56 15.27
C LYS A 75 4.90 8.26 14.41
N LYS A 76 5.95 7.67 14.99
CA LYS A 76 7.13 7.22 14.22
C LYS A 76 6.75 6.17 13.19
N GLN A 77 5.93 5.20 13.57
CA GLN A 77 5.50 4.11 12.68
C GLN A 77 4.61 4.63 11.55
N GLN A 78 3.66 5.52 11.84
CA GLN A 78 2.82 6.19 10.84
C GLN A 78 3.64 7.03 9.86
N ASN A 79 4.65 7.75 10.34
CA ASN A 79 5.55 8.52 9.47
C ASN A 79 6.39 7.62 8.55
N ILE A 80 6.83 6.45 9.03
CA ILE A 80 7.57 5.49 8.20
C ILE A 80 6.66 4.92 7.11
N VAL A 81 5.44 4.51 7.47
CA VAL A 81 4.46 3.95 6.52
C VAL A 81 4.07 4.99 5.46
N SER A 82 3.72 6.21 5.85
CA SER A 82 3.38 7.28 4.89
C SER A 82 4.55 7.65 3.97
N LEU A 83 5.79 7.64 4.47
CA LEU A 83 6.97 7.83 3.62
C LEU A 83 7.20 6.66 2.65
N GLN A 84 6.88 5.44 3.06
CA GLN A 84 6.95 4.26 2.17
C GLN A 84 5.87 4.33 1.09
N GLU A 85 4.63 4.70 1.44
CA GLU A 85 3.53 4.90 0.50
C GLU A 85 3.87 5.98 -0.53
N LEU A 86 4.37 7.15 -0.09
CA LEU A 86 4.81 8.23 -0.98
C LEU A 86 5.96 7.79 -1.91
N LYS A 87 6.87 6.95 -1.43
CA LYS A 87 7.94 6.40 -2.27
C LYS A 87 7.38 5.42 -3.31
N GLN A 88 6.47 4.53 -2.90
CA GLN A 88 5.82 3.57 -3.79
C GLN A 88 4.99 4.25 -4.86
N GLU A 89 4.26 5.31 -4.50
CA GLU A 89 3.49 6.11 -5.45
C GLU A 89 4.41 6.76 -6.48
N LYS A 90 5.48 7.44 -6.03
CA LYS A 90 6.47 8.04 -6.93
C LYS A 90 7.18 7.01 -7.81
N GLU A 91 7.52 5.84 -7.27
CA GLU A 91 8.12 4.76 -8.05
C GLU A 91 7.15 4.23 -9.10
N THR A 92 5.86 4.18 -8.81
CA THR A 92 4.82 3.73 -9.73
C THR A 92 4.60 4.75 -10.84
N GLU A 93 4.52 6.04 -10.50
CA GLU A 93 4.43 7.14 -11.46
C GLU A 93 5.65 7.16 -12.39
N LEU A 94 6.87 7.05 -11.86
CA LEU A 94 8.10 6.99 -12.66
C LEU A 94 8.13 5.77 -13.59
N LYS A 95 7.59 4.62 -13.17
CA LYS A 95 7.48 3.43 -14.03
C LYS A 95 6.49 3.64 -15.17
N GLN A 96 5.36 4.31 -14.92
CA GLN A 96 4.38 4.64 -15.94
C GLN A 96 4.94 5.63 -16.97
N ILE A 97 5.61 6.68 -16.52
CA ILE A 97 6.27 7.66 -17.41
C ILE A 97 7.29 6.96 -18.31
N ARG A 98 8.15 6.11 -17.73
CA ARG A 98 9.14 5.34 -18.52
C ARG A 98 8.48 4.40 -19.53
N ALA A 99 7.39 3.73 -19.14
CA ALA A 99 6.66 2.85 -20.06
C ALA A 99 6.08 3.63 -21.25
N GLU A 100 5.57 4.84 -21.03
CA GLU A 100 5.07 5.70 -22.10
C GLU A 100 6.19 6.24 -23.01
N ASP A 101 7.36 6.54 -22.45
CA ASP A 101 8.52 6.95 -23.25
C ASP A 101 9.07 5.78 -24.08
N ASP A 102 9.18 4.59 -23.50
CA ASP A 102 9.52 3.35 -24.20
C ASP A 102 8.52 3.05 -25.33
N TYR A 103 7.22 3.26 -25.08
CA TYR A 103 6.16 3.09 -26.08
C TYR A 103 6.39 4.02 -27.28
N LYS A 104 6.58 5.32 -27.05
CA LYS A 104 6.82 6.28 -28.13
C LYS A 104 8.07 5.95 -28.95
N LEU A 105 9.10 5.44 -28.27
CA LEU A 105 10.38 5.10 -28.87
C LEU A 105 10.27 3.82 -29.72
N ILE A 106 9.62 2.77 -29.21
CA ILE A 106 9.31 1.56 -29.99
C ILE A 106 8.45 1.91 -31.20
N ARG A 107 7.46 2.79 -31.05
CA ARG A 107 6.61 3.24 -32.16
C ARG A 107 7.42 3.86 -33.29
N GLN A 108 8.41 4.69 -32.98
CA GLN A 108 9.31 5.27 -33.99
C GLN A 108 10.11 4.17 -34.71
N TYR A 109 10.62 3.19 -33.97
CA TYR A 109 11.39 2.09 -34.54
C TYR A 109 10.53 1.19 -35.42
N LEU A 110 9.33 0.87 -34.97
CA LEU A 110 8.38 0.05 -35.70
C LEU A 110 7.96 0.76 -37.00
N TYR A 111 7.73 2.07 -36.95
CA TYR A 111 7.45 2.87 -38.14
C TYR A 111 8.58 2.78 -39.18
N LEU A 112 9.84 2.90 -38.74
CA LEU A 112 11.01 2.76 -39.62
C LEU A 112 11.13 1.35 -40.22
N VAL A 113 10.85 0.31 -39.44
CA VAL A 113 10.87 -1.07 -39.92
C VAL A 113 9.76 -1.28 -40.94
N LEU A 114 8.53 -0.87 -40.63
CA LEU A 114 7.39 -1.02 -41.53
C LEU A 114 7.60 -0.27 -42.85
N ALA A 115 8.27 0.89 -42.83
CA ALA A 115 8.61 1.63 -44.05
C ALA A 115 9.42 0.82 -45.07
N ASP A 116 10.19 -0.18 -44.61
CA ASP A 116 11.02 -0.99 -45.50
C ASP A 116 10.32 -2.23 -46.04
N ILE A 117 9.41 -2.81 -45.24
CA ILE A 117 8.88 -4.15 -45.49
C ILE A 117 7.35 -4.19 -45.61
N SER A 118 6.65 -3.04 -45.53
CA SER A 118 5.20 -2.97 -45.69
C SER A 118 4.73 -3.63 -46.97
N ASP A 119 5.45 -3.41 -48.07
CA ASP A 119 5.10 -3.93 -49.39
C ASP A 119 5.35 -5.44 -49.47
N THR A 120 6.45 -5.91 -48.89
CA THR A 120 6.83 -7.33 -48.83
C THR A 120 5.84 -8.16 -48.00
N VAL A 121 5.40 -7.60 -46.87
CA VAL A 121 4.52 -8.28 -45.91
C VAL A 121 3.05 -7.99 -46.19
N GLN A 122 2.75 -7.19 -47.22
CA GLN A 122 1.41 -6.76 -47.59
C GLN A 122 0.66 -6.13 -46.38
N LEU A 123 1.38 -5.31 -45.62
CA LEU A 123 0.82 -4.51 -44.52
C LEU A 123 0.59 -3.09 -45.02
N ARG A 124 -0.46 -2.45 -44.54
CA ARG A 124 -0.70 -1.04 -44.88
C ARG A 124 0.28 -0.18 -44.10
N MET A 125 1.16 0.51 -44.82
CA MET A 125 2.08 1.48 -44.22
C MET A 125 1.29 2.60 -43.52
N PRO A 126 1.53 2.84 -42.21
CA PRO A 126 0.95 3.99 -41.51
C PRO A 126 1.45 5.30 -42.13
N LYS A 127 0.56 6.27 -42.29
CA LYS A 127 0.92 7.62 -42.77
C LYS A 127 1.53 8.49 -41.67
N ILE A 128 1.10 8.26 -40.44
CA ILE A 128 1.52 8.97 -39.24
C ILE A 128 1.80 7.96 -38.13
N HIS A 129 2.68 8.29 -37.19
CA HIS A 129 3.08 7.36 -36.14
C HIS A 129 1.91 6.93 -35.25
N SER A 130 0.95 7.83 -35.00
CA SER A 130 -0.21 7.56 -34.16
C SER A 130 -1.23 6.59 -34.77
N GLU A 131 -1.12 6.24 -36.07
CA GLU A 131 -1.93 5.18 -36.66
C GLU A 131 -1.55 3.78 -36.14
N LEU A 132 -0.37 3.66 -35.51
CA LEU A 132 0.07 2.44 -34.84
C LEU A 132 -0.47 2.30 -33.41
N ASP A 133 -1.04 3.37 -32.86
CA ASP A 133 -1.41 3.44 -31.44
C ASP A 133 -2.61 2.56 -31.12
N THR A 134 -2.58 1.95 -29.94
CA THR A 134 -3.67 1.17 -29.37
C THR A 134 -4.31 1.91 -28.19
N PRO A 135 -5.58 1.65 -27.85
CA PRO A 135 -6.19 2.22 -26.64
C PRO A 135 -5.44 1.83 -25.36
N ASN A 136 -4.87 0.62 -25.34
CA ASN A 136 -4.01 0.15 -24.27
C ASN A 136 -2.58 0.03 -24.82
N HIS A 137 -1.70 0.95 -24.43
CA HIS A 137 -0.32 1.02 -24.95
C HIS A 137 0.54 -0.17 -24.53
N TYR A 138 0.34 -0.69 -23.33
CA TYR A 138 1.10 -1.83 -22.83
C TYR A 138 0.33 -2.65 -21.82
N ILE A 139 0.78 -3.89 -21.68
CA ILE A 139 0.31 -4.84 -20.68
C ILE A 139 1.51 -5.35 -19.88
N VAL A 140 1.33 -5.57 -18.58
CA VAL A 140 2.38 -6.10 -17.72
C VAL A 140 2.19 -7.60 -17.56
N LYS A 141 3.06 -8.42 -18.17
CA LYS A 141 3.07 -9.88 -18.00
C LYS A 141 4.34 -10.28 -17.26
N ASN A 142 4.23 -11.02 -16.14
CA ASN A 142 5.36 -11.45 -15.30
C ASN A 142 6.34 -10.33 -14.92
N GLY A 143 5.83 -9.10 -14.72
CA GLY A 143 6.66 -7.94 -14.38
C GLY A 143 7.48 -7.37 -15.55
N VAL A 144 7.12 -7.72 -16.78
CA VAL A 144 7.65 -7.16 -18.03
C VAL A 144 6.54 -6.37 -18.74
N ASN A 145 6.89 -5.19 -19.25
CA ASN A 145 6.02 -4.40 -20.10
C ASN A 145 6.07 -4.95 -21.53
N ILE A 146 4.92 -5.38 -22.04
CA ILE A 146 4.74 -5.76 -23.45
C ILE A 146 3.87 -4.68 -24.07
N TYR A 147 4.45 -3.96 -25.01
CA TYR A 147 3.87 -2.82 -25.70
C TYR A 147 3.06 -3.32 -26.90
N GLN A 148 1.85 -2.78 -27.07
CA GLN A 148 0.89 -3.23 -28.07
C GLN A 148 0.77 -2.19 -29.18
N TYR A 149 0.84 -2.64 -30.43
CA TYR A 149 0.65 -1.79 -31.60
C TYR A 149 -0.30 -2.46 -32.57
N ILE A 150 -0.96 -1.66 -33.39
CA ILE A 150 -1.84 -2.16 -34.45
C ILE A 150 -1.30 -1.78 -35.81
N VAL A 151 -1.40 -2.72 -36.75
CA VAL A 151 -1.06 -2.48 -38.16
C VAL A 151 -2.21 -2.97 -39.02
N ALA A 152 -2.74 -2.08 -39.86
CA ALA A 152 -3.82 -2.43 -40.78
C ALA A 152 -3.32 -3.41 -41.84
N LYS A 153 -4.16 -4.38 -42.18
CA LYS A 153 -3.83 -5.38 -43.21
C LYS A 153 -4.10 -4.86 -44.60
N ASN A 154 -3.36 -5.37 -45.57
CA ASN A 154 -3.64 -5.14 -46.97
C ASN A 154 -3.67 -6.50 -47.70
N ASN A 155 -4.86 -7.10 -47.89
CA ASN A 155 -5.07 -8.39 -48.55
C ASN A 155 -3.90 -9.39 -48.36
N THR A 156 -3.52 -9.61 -47.10
CA THR A 156 -2.33 -10.37 -46.74
C THR A 156 -2.61 -11.86 -46.86
N SER A 157 -1.84 -12.59 -47.68
CA SER A 157 -1.91 -14.07 -47.76
C SER A 157 -0.99 -14.78 -46.76
N LEU A 158 -0.16 -14.02 -46.03
CA LEU A 158 0.85 -14.56 -45.11
C LEU A 158 0.24 -14.92 -43.75
N THR A 159 0.78 -15.97 -43.14
CA THR A 159 0.45 -16.37 -41.77
C THR A 159 1.08 -15.43 -40.74
N THR A 160 0.51 -15.35 -39.54
CA THR A 160 1.03 -14.49 -38.45
C THR A 160 2.47 -14.82 -38.08
N ASP A 161 2.87 -16.09 -38.18
CA ASP A 161 4.23 -16.54 -37.88
C ASP A 161 5.23 -16.08 -38.95
N GLU A 162 4.86 -16.14 -40.24
CA GLU A 162 5.71 -15.63 -41.33
C GLU A 162 5.90 -14.12 -41.23
N ILE A 163 4.82 -13.38 -40.93
CA ILE A 163 4.86 -11.94 -40.70
C ILE A 163 5.82 -11.62 -39.54
N LYS A 164 5.72 -12.38 -38.44
CA LYS A 164 6.58 -12.24 -37.28
C LYS A 164 8.05 -12.49 -37.63
N ASP A 165 8.35 -13.54 -38.38
CA ASP A 165 9.71 -13.88 -38.77
C ASP A 165 10.34 -12.81 -39.66
N VAL A 166 9.59 -12.30 -40.65
CA VAL A 166 10.08 -11.23 -41.55
C VAL A 166 10.33 -9.93 -40.78
N LEU A 167 9.39 -9.52 -39.92
CA LEU A 167 9.55 -8.34 -39.07
C LEU A 167 10.76 -8.48 -38.14
N THR A 168 10.88 -9.63 -37.46
CA THR A 168 11.97 -9.90 -36.51
C THR A 168 13.32 -9.85 -37.20
N ARG A 169 13.47 -10.47 -38.38
CA ARG A 169 14.71 -10.43 -39.16
C ARG A 169 15.07 -9.00 -39.58
N ARG A 170 14.08 -8.20 -39.99
CA ARG A 170 14.33 -6.80 -40.38
C ARG A 170 14.75 -5.95 -39.19
N ILE A 171 14.10 -6.14 -38.04
CA ILE A 171 14.49 -5.51 -36.77
C ILE A 171 15.94 -5.84 -36.41
N GLU A 172 16.31 -7.12 -36.46
CA GLU A 172 17.69 -7.56 -36.17
C GLU A 172 18.71 -6.92 -37.12
N GLN A 173 18.37 -6.81 -38.40
CA GLN A 173 19.23 -6.15 -39.37
C GLN A 173 19.42 -4.66 -39.05
N ARG A 174 18.32 -3.92 -38.82
CA ARG A 174 18.36 -2.50 -38.43
C ARG A 174 19.16 -2.29 -37.13
N LEU A 175 19.03 -3.20 -36.16
CA LEU A 175 19.80 -3.19 -34.92
C LEU A 175 21.30 -3.39 -35.15
N LYS A 176 21.68 -4.34 -36.03
CA LYS A 176 23.09 -4.58 -36.39
C LYS A 176 23.71 -3.39 -37.12
N GLU A 177 22.93 -2.72 -37.96
CA GLU A 177 23.33 -1.54 -38.71
C GLU A 177 23.30 -0.24 -37.87
N GLN A 178 22.93 -0.31 -36.58
CA GLN A 178 22.81 0.85 -35.66
C GLN A 178 21.90 1.97 -36.18
N GLN A 179 20.83 1.60 -36.89
CA GLN A 179 19.91 2.55 -37.52
C GLN A 179 18.76 2.99 -36.60
N PHE A 180 18.69 2.44 -35.38
CA PHE A 180 17.73 2.89 -34.37
C PHE A 180 18.34 3.98 -33.49
N PRO A 181 17.84 5.22 -33.55
CA PRO A 181 18.40 6.32 -32.77
C PRO A 181 18.19 6.08 -31.28
N GLY A 182 19.27 6.16 -30.49
CA GLY A 182 19.22 5.99 -29.03
C GLY A 182 19.44 4.56 -28.54
N ILE A 183 19.50 3.56 -29.43
CA ILE A 183 19.93 2.19 -29.09
C ILE A 183 21.44 2.06 -29.35
N ASN A 184 22.21 1.90 -28.28
CA ASN A 184 23.66 1.65 -28.38
C ASN A 184 24.02 0.16 -28.39
N GLN A 185 23.09 -0.72 -28.01
CA GLN A 185 23.30 -2.17 -27.88
C GLN A 185 22.32 -2.91 -28.77
N SER A 186 22.81 -3.73 -29.69
CA SER A 186 21.95 -4.48 -30.62
C SER A 186 21.34 -5.74 -30.02
N TYR A 187 21.97 -6.29 -28.98
CA TYR A 187 21.54 -7.52 -28.32
C TYR A 187 21.72 -7.44 -26.80
N TYR A 188 20.87 -8.17 -26.09
CA TYR A 188 21.02 -8.51 -24.68
C TYR A 188 21.54 -9.94 -24.56
N ILE A 189 22.57 -10.15 -23.74
CA ILE A 189 23.10 -11.48 -23.43
C ILE A 189 22.45 -11.96 -22.14
N HIS A 190 21.64 -13.02 -22.23
CA HIS A 190 21.03 -13.63 -21.06
C HIS A 190 22.07 -14.41 -20.23
N THR A 191 21.76 -14.69 -18.96
CA THR A 191 22.62 -15.48 -18.05
C THR A 191 22.92 -16.87 -18.61
N SER A 192 22.03 -17.45 -19.41
CA SER A 192 22.23 -18.71 -20.12
C SER A 192 23.23 -18.65 -21.28
N GLY A 193 23.77 -17.47 -21.60
CA GLY A 193 24.68 -17.23 -22.73
C GLY A 193 23.98 -17.00 -24.07
N ILE A 194 22.65 -17.13 -24.11
CA ILE A 194 21.84 -16.90 -25.31
C ILE A 194 21.74 -15.39 -25.58
N ARG A 195 21.90 -15.01 -26.85
CA ARG A 195 21.77 -13.62 -27.30
C ARG A 195 20.37 -13.38 -27.84
N TYR A 196 19.69 -12.38 -27.31
CA TYR A 196 18.41 -11.90 -27.81
C TYR A 196 18.58 -10.50 -28.40
N PRO A 197 17.94 -10.15 -29.51
CA PRO A 197 17.91 -8.77 -30.00
C PRO A 197 17.39 -7.86 -28.89
N ILE A 198 17.92 -6.64 -28.73
CA ILE A 198 17.52 -5.75 -27.63
C ILE A 198 16.02 -5.39 -27.67
N PHE A 199 15.41 -5.53 -28.83
CA PHE A 199 14.03 -5.18 -29.15
C PHE A 199 13.44 -6.32 -29.98
N LEU A 200 12.35 -6.94 -29.51
CA LEU A 200 11.81 -8.17 -30.08
C LEU A 200 10.29 -8.19 -30.06
N ILE A 201 9.69 -8.76 -31.12
CA ILE A 201 8.26 -9.06 -31.21
C ILE A 201 7.96 -10.36 -30.46
N ASP A 202 7.18 -10.28 -29.37
CA ASP A 202 6.74 -11.45 -28.61
C ASP A 202 5.68 -12.24 -29.38
N SER A 203 4.65 -11.57 -29.88
CA SER A 203 3.57 -12.23 -30.63
C SER A 203 2.88 -11.30 -31.62
N ILE A 204 2.27 -11.92 -32.63
CA ILE A 204 1.41 -11.25 -33.60
C ILE A 204 0.06 -11.95 -33.54
N SER A 205 -0.99 -11.17 -33.28
CA SER A 205 -2.36 -11.68 -33.21
C SER A 205 -3.20 -11.11 -34.36
N ASP A 206 -3.94 -11.98 -35.01
CA ASP A 206 -4.88 -11.61 -36.07
C ASP A 206 -6.21 -11.15 -35.48
N MET A 207 -6.60 -9.89 -35.72
CA MET A 207 -7.87 -9.30 -35.26
C MET A 207 -8.86 -9.06 -36.42
N GLY A 208 -8.72 -9.79 -37.52
CA GLY A 208 -9.51 -9.63 -38.75
C GLY A 208 -8.98 -8.49 -39.63
N ALA A 209 -9.34 -7.24 -39.32
CA ALA A 209 -9.00 -6.08 -40.16
C ALA A 209 -7.56 -5.53 -39.95
N TYR A 210 -6.95 -5.85 -38.80
CA TYR A 210 -5.61 -5.42 -38.41
C TYR A 210 -4.88 -6.57 -37.71
N TYR A 211 -3.56 -6.48 -37.65
CA TYR A 211 -2.73 -7.29 -36.78
C TYR A 211 -2.38 -6.50 -35.53
N GLN A 212 -2.41 -7.16 -34.38
CA GLN A 212 -1.86 -6.64 -33.13
C GLN A 212 -0.45 -7.19 -32.95
N LEU A 213 0.52 -6.29 -32.79
CA LEU A 213 1.93 -6.59 -32.56
C LEU A 213 2.23 -6.35 -31.08
N ASP A 214 2.59 -7.42 -30.38
CA ASP A 214 3.05 -7.38 -28.99
C ASP A 214 4.58 -7.37 -29.00
N ILE A 215 5.19 -6.30 -28.51
CA ILE A 215 6.63 -6.02 -28.64
C ILE A 215 7.21 -5.61 -27.28
N ALA A 216 8.44 -6.04 -26.98
CA ALA A 216 9.11 -5.69 -25.73
C ALA A 216 10.60 -5.38 -25.90
N PHE A 217 11.15 -4.62 -24.96
CA PHE A 217 12.59 -4.53 -24.77
C PHE A 217 13.11 -5.77 -24.05
N CYS A 218 14.20 -6.33 -24.57
CA CYS A 218 14.88 -7.45 -23.99
C CYS A 218 15.72 -7.01 -22.78
N GLY A 219 15.41 -7.61 -21.65
CA GLY A 219 16.23 -7.57 -20.44
C GLY A 219 16.01 -8.87 -19.67
N LEU A 220 16.63 -8.98 -18.50
CA LEU A 220 16.63 -10.21 -17.69
C LEU A 220 15.22 -10.84 -17.56
N LYS A 221 14.26 -10.06 -17.07
CA LYS A 221 12.88 -10.54 -16.85
C LYS A 221 12.16 -10.95 -18.13
N PHE A 222 12.45 -10.31 -19.26
CA PHE A 222 11.83 -10.68 -20.53
C PHE A 222 12.42 -11.97 -21.09
N CYS A 223 13.74 -12.17 -20.94
CA CYS A 223 14.37 -13.44 -21.27
C CYS A 223 13.81 -14.58 -20.41
N ASP A 224 13.68 -14.38 -19.10
CA ASP A 224 13.04 -15.35 -18.20
C ASP A 224 11.59 -15.66 -18.64
N TYR A 225 10.84 -14.63 -19.05
CA TYR A 225 9.48 -14.78 -19.58
C TYR A 225 9.46 -15.62 -20.87
N LEU A 226 10.38 -15.38 -21.80
CA LEU A 226 10.47 -16.14 -23.05
C LEU A 226 10.84 -17.60 -22.80
N GLU A 227 11.81 -17.86 -21.91
CA GLU A 227 12.19 -19.21 -21.51
C GLU A 227 11.01 -19.94 -20.86
N ALA A 228 10.32 -19.31 -19.91
CA ALA A 228 9.13 -19.88 -19.27
C ALA A 228 8.01 -20.18 -20.29
N LYS A 229 7.76 -19.29 -21.26
CA LYS A 229 6.79 -19.49 -22.34
C LYS A 229 7.19 -20.65 -23.25
N ALA A 230 8.47 -20.80 -23.56
CA ALA A 230 8.98 -21.92 -24.33
C ALA A 230 8.77 -23.25 -23.57
N TYR A 231 9.15 -23.33 -22.30
CA TYR A 231 8.92 -24.51 -21.46
C TYR A 231 7.44 -24.91 -21.40
N ALA A 232 6.54 -23.94 -21.15
CA ALA A 232 5.10 -24.20 -21.12
C ALA A 232 4.56 -24.75 -22.46
N LYS A 233 5.11 -24.28 -23.59
CA LYS A 233 4.76 -24.79 -24.92
C LYS A 233 5.22 -26.24 -25.09
N TYR A 234 6.43 -26.59 -24.64
CA TYR A 234 6.94 -27.96 -24.69
C TYR A 234 6.11 -28.95 -23.85
N ASP A 235 5.75 -28.57 -22.62
CA ASP A 235 4.93 -29.41 -21.73
C ASP A 235 3.54 -29.69 -22.31
N THR A 236 2.93 -28.67 -22.94
CA THR A 236 1.62 -28.82 -23.59
C THR A 236 1.68 -29.80 -24.76
N MET A 237 2.76 -29.76 -25.56
CA MET A 237 2.94 -30.67 -26.68
C MET A 237 3.20 -32.12 -26.23
N GLN A 238 3.92 -32.34 -25.14
CA GLN A 238 4.12 -33.69 -24.59
C GLN A 238 2.81 -34.29 -24.05
N ASN A 239 2.00 -33.50 -23.35
CA ASN A 239 0.73 -33.96 -22.78
C ASN A 239 -0.35 -34.25 -23.84
N GLN A 240 -0.32 -33.58 -24.99
CA GLN A 240 -1.23 -33.89 -26.11
C GLN A 240 -0.88 -35.22 -26.81
N ASN A 241 0.40 -35.60 -26.81
CA ASN A 241 0.86 -36.86 -27.39
C ASN A 241 0.71 -38.07 -26.46
N SER A 242 0.41 -37.87 -25.17
CA SER A 242 0.26 -38.93 -24.17
C SER A 242 -1.18 -39.34 -23.89
N GLN A 243 -2.19 -38.66 -24.47
CA GLN A 243 -3.56 -39.16 -24.44
C GLN A 243 -3.78 -40.19 -25.57
N PRO A 244 -4.08 -41.47 -25.26
CA PRO A 244 -4.47 -42.43 -26.28
C PRO A 244 -5.74 -41.91 -26.95
N ARG A 245 -5.63 -41.65 -28.25
CA ARG A 245 -6.74 -41.21 -29.08
C ARG A 245 -7.60 -42.45 -29.32
N ASP A 246 -8.59 -42.70 -28.46
CA ASP A 246 -9.60 -43.72 -28.69
C ASP A 246 -10.29 -43.41 -30.02
N LYS A 247 -9.87 -44.15 -31.05
CA LYS A 247 -10.32 -44.04 -32.43
C LYS A 247 -11.33 -45.14 -32.75
N GLU A 248 -12.29 -45.43 -31.88
CA GLU A 248 -13.41 -46.30 -32.24
C GLU A 248 -14.67 -45.89 -31.47
N PHE A 249 -15.59 -45.19 -32.14
CA PHE A 249 -17.05 -45.35 -32.03
C PHE A 249 -17.70 -44.84 -33.32
#